data_AF-A0A3M1S9V9-F1
#
_entry.id   AF-A0A3M1S9V9-F1
#
_cell.length_a   1.000
_cell.length_b   1.000
_cell.length_c   1.000
_cell.angle_alpha   90.00
_cell.angle_beta   90.00
_cell.angle_gamma   90.00
#
_symmetry.space_group_name_H-M   'P 1'
#
loop_
_entity.id
_entity.type
_entity.pdbx_description
1 polymer ?
#
loop_
_entity_poly.entity_id
_entity_poly.type
_entity_poly.pdbx_seq_one_letter_code
_entity_poly.pdbx_strand_id
1 'polypeptide(L)'
;MYDSLNRLKLETERIISNQTPSWRQVFVYDRYGNRRFDVGETTTLGSCPAAQCNPQIDQLTNRFATGQGYVYDESGSLIQDAAGRGYVYDGENK
;
A
#
# COMPACT_ATOMS: atom_id res chain seq x y z
N MET A 1 15.67 5.34 -5.36
CA MET A 1 16.49 4.14 -5.65
C MET A 1 15.57 3.04 -6.16
N TYR A 2 16.01 2.25 -7.14
CA TYR A 2 15.24 1.15 -7.73
C TYR A 2 15.88 -0.21 -7.42
N ASP A 3 15.10 -1.29 -7.46
CA ASP A 3 15.60 -2.67 -7.41
C ASP A 3 15.99 -3.20 -8.81
N SER A 4 16.43 -4.46 -8.89
CA SER A 4 16.87 -5.10 -10.14
C SER A 4 15.76 -5.34 -11.17
N LEU A 5 14.49 -5.15 -10.78
CA LEU A 5 13.33 -5.23 -11.66
C LEU A 5 12.81 -3.82 -12.02
N ASN A 6 13.61 -2.78 -11.78
CA ASN A 6 13.27 -1.37 -11.99
C ASN A 6 12.02 -0.91 -11.20
N ARG A 7 11.80 -1.46 -10.00
CA ARG A 7 10.71 -1.02 -9.10
C ARG A 7 11.24 -0.05 -8.06
N LEU A 8 10.46 0.96 -7.70
CA LEU A 8 10.84 1.97 -6.71
C LEU A 8 11.02 1.31 -5.34
N LYS A 9 12.23 1.34 -4.80
CA LYS A 9 12.59 0.70 -3.50
C LYS A 9 12.68 1.70 -2.36
N LEU A 10 13.17 2.90 -2.64
CA LEU A 10 13.35 3.96 -1.65
C LEU A 10 13.15 5.31 -2.33
N GLU A 11 12.36 6.14 -1.66
CA GLU A 11 12.19 7.55 -1.95
C GLU A 11 12.56 8.38 -0.71
N THR A 12 13.17 9.53 -0.93
CA THR A 12 13.58 10.44 0.15
C THR A 12 13.44 11.86 -0.32
N GLU A 13 12.76 12.67 0.48
CA GLU A 13 12.70 14.11 0.31
C GLU A 13 13.64 14.77 1.33
N ARG A 14 14.34 15.83 0.91
CA ARG A 14 15.26 16.60 1.75
C ARG A 14 14.89 18.07 1.69
N ILE A 15 14.79 18.72 2.85
CA ILE A 15 14.68 20.18 2.89
C ILE A 15 16.06 20.76 2.57
N ILE A 16 16.11 21.58 1.52
CA ILE A 16 17.34 22.11 0.90
C ILE A 16 18.23 22.86 1.91
N SER A 17 17.63 23.52 2.90
CA SER A 17 18.38 24.33 3.87
C SER A 17 19.28 23.54 4.81
N ASN A 18 18.93 22.28 5.13
CA ASN A 18 19.60 21.51 6.20
C ASN A 18 20.14 20.14 5.75
N GLN A 19 19.97 19.75 4.49
CA GLN A 19 20.34 18.44 3.90
C GLN A 19 19.88 17.18 4.65
N THR A 20 19.10 17.35 5.71
CA THR A 20 18.50 16.27 6.49
C THR A 20 17.28 15.76 5.73
N PRO A 21 17.08 14.44 5.60
CA PRO A 21 15.83 13.88 5.09
C PRO A 21 14.66 14.45 5.89
N SER A 22 13.76 15.17 5.24
CA SER A 22 12.49 15.58 5.85
C SER A 22 11.52 14.41 5.89
N TRP A 23 11.66 13.48 4.94
CA TRP A 23 10.77 12.35 4.79
C TRP A 23 11.40 11.23 3.95
N ARG A 24 11.05 9.98 4.27
CA ARG A 24 11.45 8.80 3.48
C ARG A 24 10.36 7.74 3.42
N GLN A 25 10.28 7.03 2.31
CA GLN A 25 9.46 5.83 2.13
C GLN A 25 10.31 4.69 1.59
N VAL A 26 10.22 3.53 2.24
CA VAL A 26 10.89 2.30 1.80
C VAL A 26 9.84 1.26 1.49
N PHE A 27 10.01 0.63 0.33
CA PHE A 27 9.06 -0.34 -0.21
C PHE A 27 9.65 -1.74 -0.21
N VAL A 28 8.82 -2.69 0.22
CA VAL A 28 9.04 -4.12 0.04
C VAL A 28 8.05 -4.65 -0.98
N TYR A 29 8.50 -5.64 -1.75
CA TYR A 29 7.68 -6.30 -2.75
C TYR A 29 7.74 -7.81 -2.51
N ASP A 30 6.61 -8.48 -2.64
CA ASP A 30 6.62 -9.93 -2.74
C ASP A 30 7.06 -10.40 -4.15
N ARG A 31 7.06 -11.73 -4.36
CA ARG A 31 7.44 -12.33 -5.65
C ARG A 31 6.45 -12.05 -6.78
N TYR A 32 5.23 -11.61 -6.46
CA TYR A 32 4.19 -11.29 -7.44
C TYR A 32 4.15 -9.79 -7.73
N GLY A 33 4.98 -8.99 -7.06
CA GLY A 33 5.09 -7.55 -7.28
C GLY A 33 4.13 -6.73 -6.43
N ASN A 34 3.45 -7.33 -5.46
CA ASN A 34 2.60 -6.59 -4.54
C ASN A 34 3.46 -5.71 -3.63
N ARG A 35 3.16 -4.41 -3.59
CA ARG A 35 3.96 -3.40 -2.87
C ARG A 35 3.42 -3.14 -1.47
N ARG A 36 4.31 -3.06 -0.49
CA ARG A 36 4.03 -2.65 0.89
C ARG A 36 5.14 -1.76 1.44
N PHE A 37 4.90 -1.10 2.57
CA PHE A 37 5.94 -0.34 3.26
C PHE A 37 6.80 -1.25 4.13
N ASP A 38 8.11 -1.01 4.11
CA ASP A 38 8.99 -1.39 5.20
C ASP A 38 8.75 -0.43 6.36
N VAL A 39 8.04 -0.89 7.39
CA VAL A 39 7.57 -0.05 8.49
C VAL A 39 8.73 0.45 9.35
N GLY A 40 9.81 -0.32 9.48
CA GLY A 40 10.99 0.09 10.27
C GLY A 40 11.80 1.19 9.59
N GLU A 41 11.64 1.30 8.27
CA GLU A 41 12.45 2.16 7.42
C GLU A 41 11.62 3.26 6.74
N THR A 42 10.31 3.36 7.01
CA THR A 42 9.42 4.36 6.43
C THR A 42 9.04 5.41 7.47
N THR A 43 9.14 6.70 7.10
CA THR A 43 8.58 7.78 7.91
C THR A 43 7.06 7.72 7.85
N THR A 44 6.42 7.34 8.96
CA THR A 44 4.97 7.44 9.12
C THR A 44 4.63 8.74 9.84
N LEU A 45 3.90 9.64 9.18
CA LEU A 45 3.45 10.89 9.77
C LEU A 45 2.10 10.65 10.48
N GLY A 46 2.03 10.99 11.76
CA GLY A 46 0.81 10.81 12.56
C GLY A 46 0.48 9.34 12.85
N SER A 47 -0.77 9.08 13.23
CA SER A 47 -1.29 7.73 13.41
C SER A 47 -2.10 7.30 12.19
N CYS A 48 -1.91 6.06 11.76
CA CYS A 48 -2.74 5.45 10.74
C CYS A 48 -2.99 3.98 11.05
N PRO A 49 -4.23 3.48 10.96
CA PRO A 49 -4.50 2.05 11.08
C PRO A 49 -3.70 1.25 10.06
N ALA A 50 -3.03 0.18 10.50
CA ALA A 50 -2.24 -0.66 9.61
C ALA A 50 -3.05 -1.22 8.44
N ALA A 51 -4.32 -1.57 8.69
CA ALA A 51 -5.25 -2.01 7.65
C ALA A 51 -5.51 -0.95 6.57
N GLN A 52 -5.31 0.34 6.84
CA GLN A 52 -5.51 1.42 5.86
C GLN A 52 -4.20 1.86 5.20
N CYS A 53 -3.12 2.01 5.98
CA CYS A 53 -1.85 2.53 5.46
C CYS A 53 -0.86 1.48 4.98
N ASN A 54 -0.90 0.26 5.52
CA ASN A 54 0.01 -0.81 5.09
C ASN A 54 -0.64 -2.19 5.22
N PRO A 55 -1.80 -2.44 4.58
CA PRO A 55 -2.52 -3.71 4.69
C PRO A 55 -1.66 -4.89 4.24
N GLN A 56 -1.88 -6.04 4.87
CA GLN A 56 -1.35 -7.33 4.45
C GLN A 56 -2.01 -7.74 3.14
N ILE A 57 -1.26 -8.45 2.30
CA ILE A 57 -1.71 -8.89 0.97
C ILE A 57 -1.74 -10.41 0.98
N ASP A 58 -2.85 -10.97 0.51
CA ASP A 58 -2.96 -12.40 0.25
C ASP A 58 -2.22 -12.74 -1.04
N GLN A 59 -1.16 -13.53 -0.88
CA GLN A 59 -0.28 -13.94 -1.97
C GLN A 59 -0.94 -14.89 -2.97
N LEU A 60 -2.07 -15.52 -2.64
CA LEU A 60 -2.80 -16.39 -3.56
C LEU A 60 -3.69 -15.60 -4.52
N THR A 61 -4.13 -14.40 -4.11
CA THR A 61 -5.13 -13.62 -4.84
C THR A 61 -4.66 -12.23 -5.27
N ASN A 62 -3.50 -11.76 -4.78
CA ASN A 62 -3.00 -10.39 -4.92
C ASN A 62 -3.98 -9.32 -4.40
N ARG A 63 -4.90 -9.70 -3.50
CA ARG A 63 -5.85 -8.81 -2.83
C ARG A 63 -5.40 -8.53 -1.41
N PHE A 64 -5.97 -7.51 -0.75
CA PHE A 64 -5.77 -7.37 0.69
C PHE A 64 -6.31 -8.58 1.44
N ALA A 65 -5.51 -9.13 2.36
CA ALA A 65 -5.86 -10.32 3.12
C ALA A 65 -7.14 -10.12 3.96
N THR A 66 -7.85 -11.22 4.21
CA THR A 66 -9.09 -11.22 5.01
C THR A 66 -8.86 -10.74 6.45
N GLY A 67 -9.91 -10.25 7.10
CA GLY A 67 -9.83 -9.72 8.47
C GLY A 67 -9.35 -8.27 8.58
N GLN A 68 -9.14 -7.57 7.46
CA GLN A 68 -8.70 -6.17 7.41
C GLN A 68 -9.81 -5.18 7.01
N GLY A 69 -11.06 -5.65 6.88
CA GLY A 69 -12.23 -4.82 6.55
C GLY A 69 -12.45 -4.59 5.05
N TYR A 70 -11.56 -5.07 4.19
CA TYR A 70 -11.75 -5.04 2.74
C TYR A 70 -12.70 -6.15 2.27
N VAL A 71 -13.63 -5.79 1.39
CA VAL A 71 -14.56 -6.73 0.74
C VAL A 71 -14.46 -6.56 -0.76
N TYR A 72 -14.43 -7.69 -1.46
CA TYR A 72 -14.38 -7.74 -2.91
C TYR A 72 -15.60 -8.49 -3.43
N ASP A 73 -16.08 -8.12 -4.61
CA ASP A 73 -17.08 -8.90 -5.32
C ASP A 73 -16.47 -10.15 -5.99
N GLU A 74 -17.32 -10.94 -6.66
CA GLU A 74 -16.91 -12.16 -7.36
C GLU A 74 -15.97 -11.88 -8.54
N SER A 75 -16.14 -10.73 -9.20
CA SER A 75 -15.27 -10.25 -10.28
C SER A 75 -13.90 -9.78 -9.78
N GLY A 76 -13.79 -9.48 -8.49
CA GLY A 76 -12.56 -9.06 -7.81
C GLY A 76 -12.40 -7.57 -7.59
N SER A 77 -13.47 -6.81 -7.74
CA SER A 77 -13.49 -5.36 -7.49
C SER A 77 -13.72 -5.07 -6.02
N LEU A 78 -13.08 -4.01 -5.53
CA LEU A 78 -13.19 -3.61 -4.13
C LEU A 78 -14.54 -2.92 -3.88
N ILE A 79 -15.46 -3.57 -3.18
CA ILE A 79 -16.79 -3.02 -2.86
C ILE A 79 -16.87 -2.45 -1.44
N GLN A 80 -15.87 -2.70 -0.59
CA GLN A 80 -15.75 -2.05 0.72
C GLN A 80 -14.29 -1.91 1.12
N ASP A 81 -13.90 -0.76 1.67
CA ASP A 81 -12.57 -0.58 2.24
C ASP A 81 -12.49 -0.79 3.76
N ALA A 82 -11.26 -0.76 4.29
CA ALA A 82 -10.98 -0.90 5.73
C ALA A 82 -11.59 0.20 6.62
N ALA A 83 -12.13 1.29 6.05
CA ALA A 83 -12.88 2.31 6.79
C ALA A 83 -14.41 2.07 6.74
N GLY A 84 -14.85 0.99 6.07
CA GLY A 84 -16.26 0.63 5.91
C GLY A 84 -16.97 1.42 4.82
N ARG A 85 -16.24 2.13 3.95
CA ARG A 85 -16.86 2.85 2.82
C ARG A 85 -17.18 1.88 1.71
N GLY A 86 -18.41 1.91 1.23
CA GLY A 86 -18.90 1.05 0.16
C GLY A 86 -18.69 1.66 -1.23
N TYR A 87 -18.44 0.80 -2.22
CA TYR A 87 -18.30 1.17 -3.62
C TYR A 87 -19.25 0.31 -4.45
N VAL A 88 -19.93 0.95 -5.42
CA VAL A 88 -20.84 0.28 -6.36
C VAL A 88 -20.29 0.53 -7.75
N TYR A 89 -20.22 -0.52 -8.54
CA TYR A 89 -19.75 -0.47 -9.92
C TYR A 89 -20.89 -0.81 -10.87
N ASP A 90 -20.84 -0.22 -12.05
CA ASP A 90 -21.71 -0.64 -13.15
C ASP A 90 -21.25 -1.98 -13.77
N GLY A 91 -21.98 -2.46 -14.78
CA GLY A 91 -21.65 -3.71 -15.48
C GLY A 91 -20.29 -3.67 -16.23
N GLU A 92 -19.65 -2.50 -16.33
CA GLU A 92 -18.32 -2.31 -16.91
C GLU A 92 -17.23 -2.11 -15.84
N ASN A 93 -17.60 -2.25 -14.57
CA ASN A 93 -16.71 -2.15 -13.43
C ASN A 93 -16.16 -0.72 -13.19
N LYS A 94 -17.01 0.29 -13.36
CA LYS A 94 -16.70 1.72 -13.21
C LYS A 94 -17.60 2.42 -12.20
#